data_AF-A0A5C4Y2T1-F1
#
_entry.id   AF-A0A5C4Y2T1-F1
#
_cell.length_a   1.000
_cell.length_b   1.000
_cell.length_c   1.000
_cell.angle_alpha   90.00
_cell.angle_beta   90.00
_cell.angle_gamma   90.00
#
_symmetry.space_group_name_H-M   'P 1'
#
loop_
_entity.id
_entity.type
_entity.pdbx_description
1 polymer ?
#
loop_
_entity_poly.entity_id
_entity_poly.type
_entity_poly.pdbx_seq_one_letter_code
_entity_poly.pdbx_strand_id
1 'polypeptide(L)'
;MRHLARPLSLCLLLAVGAAQAVGTAQAAAPAGQTATLSVIFGLRDLLVNRDAPNTVRLTTPWGQVSGAVNGPPHLDAKYREYYGRVRPLSLQVRVPPGTRPGLYPASLSARLFTCNQHRGLCIQREAKVPVSLQVVAVGETGQDRPLRLTDASLAPPGRWR
;
A
#
# COMPACT_ATOMS: atom_id res chain seq x y z
N MET A 1 22.32 -61.22 -29.37
CA MET A 1 22.99 -60.41 -28.32
C MET A 1 22.51 -58.97 -28.48
N ARG A 2 21.55 -58.53 -27.65
CA ARG A 2 20.91 -57.20 -27.71
C ARG A 2 21.26 -56.49 -26.40
N HIS A 3 22.00 -55.39 -26.48
CA HIS A 3 22.39 -54.59 -25.32
C HIS A 3 21.47 -53.39 -25.12
N LEU A 4 20.86 -53.35 -23.93
CA LEU A 4 20.54 -52.22 -23.05
C LEU A 4 19.93 -50.93 -23.66
N ALA A 5 18.61 -50.78 -23.46
CA ALA A 5 17.94 -49.48 -23.41
C ALA A 5 17.90 -49.00 -21.95
N ARG A 6 18.51 -47.85 -21.66
CA ARG A 6 18.41 -47.11 -20.39
C ARG A 6 17.14 -46.25 -20.40
N PRO A 7 16.23 -46.34 -19.41
CA PRO A 7 15.19 -45.34 -19.23
C PRO A 7 15.77 -44.15 -18.43
N LEU A 8 15.82 -42.98 -19.07
CA LEU A 8 16.03 -41.70 -18.40
C LEU A 8 14.72 -41.29 -17.72
N SER A 9 14.67 -41.49 -16.39
CA SER A 9 13.64 -40.93 -15.52
C SER A 9 13.71 -39.40 -15.55
N LEU A 10 12.79 -38.78 -16.28
CA LEU A 10 12.58 -37.33 -16.25
C LEU A 10 11.61 -37.00 -15.11
N CYS A 11 12.15 -36.65 -13.94
CA CYS A 11 11.35 -36.04 -12.86
C CYS A 11 10.95 -34.63 -13.25
N LEU A 12 9.72 -34.46 -13.74
CA LEU A 12 9.12 -33.14 -13.99
C LEU A 12 8.65 -32.56 -12.65
N LEU A 13 9.52 -31.81 -11.97
CA LEU A 13 9.16 -31.02 -10.79
C LEU A 13 8.35 -29.80 -11.24
N LEU A 14 7.02 -29.91 -11.20
CA LEU A 14 6.10 -28.79 -11.27
C LEU A 14 6.26 -27.94 -10.00
N ALA A 15 7.13 -26.94 -10.07
CA ALA A 15 7.17 -25.85 -9.11
C ALA A 15 5.92 -24.98 -9.31
N VAL A 16 4.80 -25.39 -8.70
CA VAL A 16 3.63 -24.51 -8.54
C VAL A 16 4.03 -23.46 -7.53
N GLY A 17 4.53 -22.33 -8.04
CA GLY A 17 4.77 -21.14 -7.26
C GLY A 17 3.46 -20.70 -6.61
N ALA A 18 3.35 -20.92 -5.30
CA ALA A 18 2.37 -20.24 -4.49
C ALA A 18 2.64 -18.75 -4.59
N ALA A 19 1.93 -18.07 -5.49
CA ALA A 19 1.81 -16.62 -5.47
C ALA A 19 1.24 -16.28 -4.09
N GLN A 20 2.11 -15.85 -3.19
CA GLN A 20 1.70 -15.31 -1.91
C GLN A 20 0.73 -14.18 -2.23
N ALA A 21 -0.55 -14.37 -1.90
CA ALA A 21 -1.52 -13.31 -1.87
C ALA A 21 -1.09 -12.34 -0.77
N VAL A 22 -0.12 -11.48 -1.09
CA VAL A 22 0.15 -10.26 -0.34
C VAL A 22 -1.17 -9.53 -0.39
N GLY A 23 -1.91 -9.58 0.72
CA GLY A 23 -3.28 -9.06 0.77
C GLY A 23 -3.29 -7.61 0.30
N THR A 24 -3.67 -7.39 -0.95
CA THR A 24 -3.74 -6.07 -1.55
C THR A 24 -4.82 -5.31 -0.79
N ALA A 25 -4.50 -4.09 -0.37
CA ALA A 25 -5.53 -3.22 0.16
C ALA A 25 -6.66 -3.09 -0.86
N GLN A 26 -7.89 -2.97 -0.37
CA GLN A 26 -9.08 -3.01 -1.20
C GLN A 26 -10.05 -1.92 -0.76
N ALA A 27 -10.65 -1.24 -1.73
CA ALA A 27 -11.78 -0.37 -1.49
C ALA A 27 -12.88 -0.72 -2.51
N ALA A 28 -14.12 -0.77 -2.05
CA ALA A 28 -15.25 -1.17 -2.87
C ALA A 28 -16.28 -0.05 -3.03
N ALA A 29 -16.85 0.05 -4.24
CA ALA A 29 -18.00 0.91 -4.49
C ALA A 29 -18.77 0.48 -5.74
N PRO A 30 -20.09 0.72 -5.80
CA PRO A 30 -20.83 0.63 -7.06
C PRO A 30 -20.37 1.66 -8.10
N ALA A 31 -20.67 1.40 -9.38
CA ALA A 31 -20.47 2.40 -10.43
C ALA A 31 -21.27 3.69 -10.14
N GLY A 32 -20.67 4.84 -10.43
CA GLY A 32 -21.25 6.15 -10.13
C GLY A 32 -21.09 6.62 -8.68
N GLN A 33 -20.58 5.77 -7.78
CA GLN A 33 -20.37 6.08 -6.36
C GLN A 33 -18.89 6.36 -6.04
N THR A 34 -18.63 6.74 -4.78
CA THR A 34 -17.28 7.02 -4.28
C THR A 34 -16.73 5.81 -3.53
N ALA A 35 -15.59 5.28 -3.98
CA ALA A 35 -14.80 4.33 -3.22
C ALA A 35 -13.89 5.08 -2.23
N THR A 36 -13.79 4.56 -1.00
CA THR A 36 -12.94 5.15 0.05
C THR A 36 -11.84 4.19 0.44
N LEU A 37 -10.58 4.55 0.16
CA LEU A 37 -9.42 3.82 0.64
C LEU A 37 -8.92 4.44 1.95
N SER A 38 -8.99 3.67 3.03
CA SER A 38 -8.39 4.04 4.32
C SER A 38 -6.92 3.64 4.38
N VAL A 39 -6.05 4.59 4.70
CA VAL A 39 -4.60 4.40 4.88
C VAL A 39 -4.27 4.56 6.36
N ILE A 40 -3.73 3.51 6.97
CA ILE A 40 -3.32 3.46 8.37
C ILE A 40 -1.80 3.49 8.44
N PHE A 41 -1.26 4.37 9.27
CA PHE A 41 0.18 4.52 9.46
C PHE A 41 0.62 3.70 10.67
N GLY A 42 1.19 2.53 10.39
CA GLY A 42 1.72 1.59 11.38
C GLY A 42 3.22 1.75 11.59
N LEU A 43 3.68 3.00 11.78
CA LEU A 43 5.09 3.32 11.95
C LEU A 43 5.51 3.10 13.41
N ARG A 44 6.64 2.42 13.62
CA ARG A 44 7.16 2.15 14.97
C ARG A 44 8.47 2.88 15.21
N ASP A 45 9.41 2.76 14.27
CA ASP A 45 10.75 3.34 14.41
C ASP A 45 10.91 4.68 13.67
N LEU A 46 9.91 5.05 12.87
CA LEU A 46 9.90 6.26 12.05
C LEU A 46 8.94 7.32 12.61
N LEU A 47 9.46 8.52 12.82
CA LEU A 47 8.68 9.73 13.08
C LEU A 47 8.45 10.48 11.78
N VAL A 48 7.24 11.00 11.56
CA VAL A 48 6.93 11.84 10.39
C VAL A 48 7.03 13.30 10.81
N ASN A 49 7.87 14.07 10.11
CA ASN A 49 8.04 15.50 10.39
C ASN A 49 6.75 16.25 10.02
N ARG A 50 6.29 17.17 10.86
CA ARG A 50 4.99 17.85 10.69
C ARG A 50 5.04 19.09 9.79
N ASP A 51 6.23 19.65 9.60
CA ASP A 51 6.48 20.89 8.86
C ASP A 51 6.87 20.60 7.40
N ALA A 52 7.16 19.34 7.09
CA ALA A 52 7.42 18.87 5.74
C ALA A 52 6.11 18.61 4.95
N PRO A 53 6.13 18.75 3.60
CA PRO A 53 4.98 18.51 2.74
C PRO A 53 4.72 17.01 2.53
N ASN A 54 4.28 16.31 3.58
CA ASN A 54 3.98 14.88 3.55
C ASN A 54 2.69 14.58 2.80
N THR A 55 2.77 13.75 1.76
CA THR A 55 1.63 13.47 0.89
C THR A 55 1.46 11.98 0.63
N VAL A 56 0.21 11.56 0.49
CA VAL A 56 -0.17 10.23 -0.01
C VAL A 56 -1.10 10.42 -1.18
N ARG A 57 -0.83 9.70 -2.28
CA ARG A 57 -1.58 9.76 -3.53
C ARG A 57 -2.07 8.38 -3.91
N LEU A 58 -3.37 8.27 -4.22
CA LEU A 58 -3.96 7.11 -4.85
C LEU A 58 -4.12 7.40 -6.34
N THR A 59 -3.56 6.53 -7.18
CA THR A 59 -3.72 6.55 -8.63
C THR A 59 -4.59 5.37 -9.04
N THR A 60 -5.62 5.66 -9.83
CA THR A 60 -6.63 4.70 -10.28
C THR A 60 -6.80 4.82 -11.80
N PRO A 61 -7.51 3.87 -12.45
CA PRO A 61 -7.83 4.00 -13.87
C PRO A 61 -8.68 5.23 -14.21
N TRP A 62 -9.35 5.82 -13.22
CA TRP A 62 -10.29 6.94 -13.41
C TRP A 62 -9.73 8.29 -12.98
N GLY A 63 -8.51 8.33 -12.42
CA GLY A 63 -7.89 9.56 -11.96
C GLY A 63 -7.03 9.39 -10.71
N GLN A 64 -6.66 10.53 -10.12
CA GLN A 64 -5.78 10.59 -8.95
C GLN A 64 -6.41 11.44 -7.84
N VAL A 65 -6.22 11.00 -6.60
CA VAL A 65 -6.56 11.78 -5.40
C VAL A 65 -5.36 11.79 -4.47
N SER A 66 -5.12 12.93 -3.80
CA SER A 66 -4.03 13.06 -2.83
C SER A 66 -4.57 13.58 -1.50
N GLY A 67 -3.92 13.20 -0.41
CA GLY A 67 -4.19 13.69 0.93
C GLY A 67 -2.89 14.02 1.66
N ALA A 68 -2.95 15.07 2.49
CA ALA A 68 -1.85 15.45 3.36
C ALA A 68 -1.90 14.62 4.66
N VAL A 69 -0.72 14.22 5.12
CA VAL A 69 -0.59 13.54 6.42
C VAL A 69 -0.80 14.55 7.54
N ASN A 70 -1.50 14.16 8.61
CA ASN A 70 -1.73 15.02 9.76
C ASN A 70 -1.77 14.22 11.07
N GLY A 71 -1.69 14.94 12.20
CA GLY A 71 -1.73 14.36 13.54
C GLY A 71 -1.37 15.37 14.62
N PRO A 72 -1.56 15.00 15.90
CA PRO A 72 -1.04 15.80 17.01
C PRO A 72 0.50 15.79 17.02
N PRO A 73 1.13 16.86 17.56
CA PRO A 73 2.58 16.87 17.79
C PRO A 73 3.01 15.78 18.76
N HIS A 74 4.29 15.43 18.71
CA HIS A 74 4.91 14.54 19.67
C HIS A 74 4.92 15.20 21.07
N LEU A 75 4.70 14.40 22.12
CA LEU A 75 4.62 14.90 23.51
C LEU A 75 6.00 15.23 24.09
N ASP A 76 7.03 14.46 23.72
CA ASP A 76 8.42 14.76 24.06
C ASP A 76 8.91 16.01 23.32
N ALA A 77 9.39 17.00 24.08
CA ALA A 77 9.81 18.31 23.58
C ALA A 77 10.90 18.20 22.51
N LYS A 78 11.80 17.21 22.59
CA LYS A 78 12.86 17.02 21.59
C LYS A 78 12.33 16.61 20.20
N TYR A 79 11.09 16.14 20.12
CA TYR A 79 10.46 15.68 18.88
C TYR A 79 9.23 16.53 18.49
N ARG A 80 9.09 17.76 19.00
CA ARG A 80 7.93 18.63 18.75
C ARG A 80 7.62 18.92 17.27
N GLU A 81 8.64 18.79 16.41
CA GLU A 81 8.58 18.95 14.94
C GLU A 81 8.09 17.68 14.24
N TYR A 82 7.73 16.65 14.99
CA TYR A 82 7.20 15.40 14.47
C TYR A 82 5.79 15.15 15.00
N TYR A 83 5.01 14.36 14.25
CA TYR A 83 3.75 13.83 14.76
C TYR A 83 4.01 12.77 15.83
N GLY A 84 3.33 12.88 16.98
CA GLY A 84 3.32 11.83 18.00
C GLY A 84 2.49 10.62 17.59
N ARG A 85 1.50 10.85 16.75
CA ARG A 85 0.74 9.82 16.04
C ARG A 85 0.23 10.41 14.74
N VAL A 86 0.40 9.67 13.66
CA VAL A 86 -0.23 10.02 12.38
C VAL A 86 -1.67 9.51 12.37
N ARG A 87 -2.63 10.38 12.02
CA ARG A 87 -4.04 9.99 11.88
C ARG A 87 -4.24 9.14 10.61
N PRO A 88 -5.20 8.19 10.62
CA PRO A 88 -5.60 7.52 9.39
C PRO A 88 -6.03 8.53 8.32
N LEU A 89 -5.68 8.26 7.07
CA LEU A 89 -6.01 9.10 5.93
C LEU A 89 -7.02 8.39 5.04
N SER A 90 -8.13 9.06 4.73
CA SER A 90 -9.14 8.55 3.81
C SER A 90 -8.98 9.20 2.44
N LEU A 91 -8.76 8.39 1.41
CA LEU A 91 -8.65 8.81 0.02
C LEU A 91 -9.92 8.41 -0.72
N GLN A 92 -10.65 9.39 -1.23
CA GLN A 92 -11.94 9.19 -1.89
C GLN A 92 -11.77 9.32 -3.40
N VAL A 93 -12.21 8.31 -4.14
CA VAL A 93 -12.17 8.31 -5.62
C VAL A 93 -13.55 8.00 -6.16
N ARG A 94 -14.01 8.81 -7.12
CA ARG A 94 -15.28 8.59 -7.80
C ARG A 94 -15.13 7.53 -8.88
N VAL A 95 -15.95 6.48 -8.82
CA VAL A 95 -16.08 5.48 -9.87
C VAL A 95 -17.02 6.03 -10.94
N PRO A 96 -16.61 6.13 -12.21
CA PRO A 96 -17.49 6.61 -13.27
C PRO A 96 -18.76 5.77 -13.41
N PRO A 97 -19.92 6.38 -13.75
CA PRO A 97 -21.09 5.64 -14.16
C PRO A 97 -20.78 4.70 -15.33
N GLY A 98 -21.42 3.54 -15.38
CA GLY A 98 -21.22 2.55 -16.45
C GLY A 98 -19.95 1.70 -16.34
N THR A 99 -19.13 1.91 -15.29
CA THR A 99 -18.00 1.02 -14.98
C THR A 99 -18.52 -0.38 -14.66
N ARG A 100 -17.98 -1.41 -15.34
CA ARG A 100 -18.41 -2.79 -15.12
C ARG A 100 -17.96 -3.30 -13.75
N PRO A 101 -18.75 -4.13 -13.06
CA PRO A 101 -18.28 -4.82 -11.86
C PRO A 101 -16.99 -5.61 -12.14
N GLY A 102 -16.05 -5.60 -11.18
CA GLY A 102 -14.75 -6.24 -11.32
C GLY A 102 -13.65 -5.62 -10.46
N LEU A 103 -12.45 -6.18 -10.57
CA LEU A 103 -11.24 -5.68 -9.90
C LEU A 103 -10.44 -4.78 -10.84
N TYR A 104 -10.09 -3.60 -10.34
CA TYR A 104 -9.34 -2.59 -11.07
C TYR A 104 -8.00 -2.33 -10.38
N PRO A 105 -6.87 -2.41 -11.11
CA PRO A 105 -5.57 -2.15 -10.52
C PRO A 105 -5.43 -0.67 -10.19
N ALA A 106 -4.90 -0.39 -9.01
CA ALA A 106 -4.57 0.94 -8.52
C ALA A 106 -3.19 0.93 -7.85
N SER A 107 -2.65 2.11 -7.59
CA SER A 107 -1.37 2.26 -6.89
C SER A 107 -1.44 3.40 -5.90
N LEU A 108 -0.98 3.13 -4.67
CA LEU A 108 -0.74 4.14 -3.67
C LEU A 108 0.73 4.54 -3.70
N SER A 109 0.99 5.85 -3.71
CA SER A 109 2.33 6.43 -3.55
C SER A 109 2.33 7.31 -2.30
N ALA A 110 3.32 7.16 -1.43
CA ALA A 110 3.50 8.03 -0.28
C ALA A 110 4.87 8.69 -0.37
N ARG A 111 4.94 10.01 -0.11
CA ARG A 111 6.18 10.79 0.01
C ARG A 111 6.19 11.41 1.39
N LEU A 112 7.00 10.86 2.29
CA LEU A 112 7.01 11.22 3.70
C LEU A 112 8.43 11.63 4.11
N PHE A 113 8.57 12.79 4.73
CA PHE A 113 9.82 13.14 5.42
C PHE A 113 9.80 12.48 6.80
N THR A 114 10.70 11.53 6.99
CA THR A 114 10.73 10.71 8.21
C THR A 114 12.08 10.79 8.89
N CYS A 115 12.11 10.67 10.20
CA CYS A 115 13.33 10.45 10.96
C CYS A 115 13.28 9.14 11.72
N ASN A 116 14.35 8.34 11.63
CA ASN A 116 14.49 7.12 12.41
C ASN A 116 14.94 7.47 13.84
N GLN A 117 14.15 7.07 14.84
CA GLN A 117 14.39 7.45 16.24
C GLN A 117 15.69 6.88 16.81
N HIS A 118 16.14 5.73 16.31
CA HIS A 118 17.33 5.04 16.83
C HIS A 118 18.61 5.49 16.15
N ARG A 119 18.52 5.84 14.85
CA ARG A 119 19.68 6.16 14.02
C ARG A 119 19.89 7.66 13.79
N GLY A 120 18.92 8.51 14.16
CA GLY A 120 18.96 9.95 13.88
C GLY A 120 18.95 10.30 12.39
N LEU A 121 18.64 9.34 11.51
CA LEU A 121 18.64 9.54 10.07
C LEU A 121 17.29 10.10 9.62
N CYS A 122 17.28 11.36 9.18
CA CYS A 122 16.09 12.01 8.66
C CYS A 122 16.17 12.18 7.13
N ILE A 123 15.24 11.58 6.40
CA ILE A 123 15.21 11.58 4.93
C ILE A 123 13.78 11.60 4.38
N GLN A 124 13.62 12.09 3.15
CA GLN A 124 12.41 11.87 2.37
C GLN A 124 12.37 10.40 1.90
N ARG A 125 11.32 9.69 2.29
CA ARG A 125 11.04 8.31 1.90
C ARG A 125 9.87 8.26 0.93
N GLU A 126 9.99 7.36 -0.04
CA GLU A 126 8.93 7.09 -0.99
C GLU A 126 8.50 5.63 -0.89
N ALA A 127 7.19 5.41 -0.81
CA ALA A 127 6.60 4.08 -0.90
C ALA A 127 5.69 4.02 -2.13
N LYS A 128 5.72 2.91 -2.86
CA LYS A 128 4.75 2.60 -3.90
C LYS A 128 4.16 1.22 -3.63
N VAL A 129 2.86 1.17 -3.36
CA VAL A 129 2.15 -0.05 -2.96
C VAL A 129 1.03 -0.34 -3.96
N PRO A 130 0.92 -1.57 -4.49
CA PRO A 130 -0.23 -1.96 -5.30
C PRO A 130 -1.49 -2.05 -4.45
N VAL A 131 -2.61 -1.60 -5.01
CA VAL A 131 -3.94 -1.60 -4.39
C VAL A 131 -4.94 -2.11 -5.43
N SER A 132 -6.01 -2.76 -4.99
CA SER A 132 -7.11 -3.19 -5.87
C SER A 132 -8.37 -2.40 -5.54
N LEU A 133 -9.08 -1.90 -6.54
CA LEU A 133 -10.41 -1.31 -6.35
C LEU A 133 -11.46 -2.28 -6.86
N GLN A 134 -12.44 -2.60 -6.03
CA GLN A 134 -13.53 -3.49 -6.38
C GLN A 134 -14.76 -2.68 -6.76
N VAL A 135 -15.14 -2.75 -8.04
CA VAL A 135 -16.44 -2.24 -8.46
C VAL A 135 -17.45 -3.37 -8.30
N VAL A 136 -18.49 -3.11 -7.52
CA VAL A 136 -19.57 -4.07 -7.25
C VAL A 136 -20.85 -3.66 -7.98
N ALA A 137 -21.80 -4.59 -8.14
CA ALA A 137 -23.10 -4.22 -8.69
C ALA A 137 -23.88 -3.31 -7.70
N VAL A 138 -24.86 -2.57 -8.22
CA VAL A 138 -25.72 -1.74 -7.37
C VAL A 138 -26.51 -2.65 -6.42
N GLY A 139 -26.42 -2.39 -5.12
CA GLY A 139 -27.06 -3.22 -4.08
C GLY A 139 -26.18 -4.34 -3.54
N GLU A 140 -24.98 -4.55 -4.07
CA GLU A 140 -23.99 -5.48 -3.51
C GLU A 140 -23.07 -4.78 -2.51
N THR A 141 -22.60 -5.54 -1.53
CA THR A 141 -21.58 -5.10 -0.56
C THR A 141 -20.23 -5.66 -0.99
N GLY A 142 -19.28 -4.79 -1.27
CA GLY A 142 -17.90 -5.21 -1.51
C GLY A 142 -17.08 -5.31 -0.23
N GLN A 143 -15.81 -5.71 -0.37
CA GLN A 143 -14.89 -5.78 0.75
C GLN A 143 -13.99 -4.55 0.81
N ASP A 144 -14.04 -3.85 1.93
CA ASP A 144 -13.07 -2.81 2.27
C ASP A 144 -11.98 -3.40 3.15
N ARG A 145 -10.73 -3.20 2.72
CA ARG A 145 -9.54 -3.59 3.48
C ARG A 145 -8.57 -2.40 3.52
N PRO A 146 -8.34 -1.80 4.70
CA PRO A 146 -7.47 -0.65 4.81
C PRO A 146 -6.04 -1.01 4.40
N LEU A 147 -5.33 -0.05 3.81
CA LEU A 147 -3.92 -0.17 3.56
C LEU A 147 -3.13 0.22 4.80
N ARG A 148 -2.24 -0.64 5.28
CA ARG A 148 -1.32 -0.29 6.35
C ARG A 148 0.06 0.04 5.76
N LEU A 149 0.48 1.30 5.88
CA LEU A 149 1.86 1.72 5.61
C LEU A 149 2.70 1.49 6.85
N THR A 150 3.76 0.68 6.73
CA THR A 150 4.67 0.33 7.82
C THR A 150 6.07 0.88 7.54
N ASP A 151 6.96 0.75 8.52
CA ASP A 151 8.38 1.09 8.35
C ASP A 151 9.00 0.33 7.16
N ALA A 152 8.60 -0.93 6.95
CA ALA A 152 9.04 -1.74 5.81
C ALA A 152 8.52 -1.21 4.46
N SER A 153 7.29 -0.69 4.42
CA SER A 153 6.73 -0.06 3.20
C SER A 153 7.54 1.16 2.76
N LEU A 154 8.20 1.84 3.70
CA LEU A 154 8.98 3.06 3.49
C LEU A 154 10.50 2.79 3.47
N ALA A 155 10.92 1.52 3.58
CA ALA A 155 12.33 1.17 3.49
C ALA A 155 12.87 1.58 2.10
N PRO A 156 14.12 2.08 2.01
CA PRO A 156 14.69 2.43 0.72
C PRO A 156 14.78 1.16 -0.13
N PRO A 157 14.58 1.23 -1.46
CA PRO A 157 14.79 0.11 -2.34
C PRO A 157 16.28 -0.26 -2.33
N GLY A 158 16.66 -1.27 -1.56
CA GLY A 158 18.04 -1.74 -1.44
C GLY A 158 18.44 -2.13 -0.01
N ARG A 159 18.45 -3.46 0.21
CA ARG A 159 19.15 -4.25 1.25
C ARG A 159 19.46 -3.57 2.60
N TRP A 160 18.82 -4.09 3.65
CA TRP A 160 19.49 -4.38 4.92
C TRP A 160 19.32 -5.88 5.17
N ARG A 161 20.41 -6.63 4.97
CA ARG A 161 20.61 -7.93 5.60
C ARG A 161 21.37 -7.68 6.90
#